data_AF-A0A9P4SDN7-F1
#
_entry.id   AF-A0A9P4SDN7-F1
#
_cell.length_a   1.000
_cell.length_b   1.000
_cell.length_c   1.000
_cell.angle_alpha   90.00
_cell.angle_beta   90.00
_cell.angle_gamma   90.00
#
_symmetry.space_group_name_H-M   'P 1'
#
loop_
_entity.id
_entity.type
_entity.pdbx_description
1 polymer ?
#
loop_
_entity_poly.entity_id
_entity_poly.type
_entity_poly.pdbx_seq_one_letter_code
_entity_poly.pdbx_strand_id
1 'polypeptide(L)'
;MHIRQFSIALLSAAVATGAFYAYKGRETPESPFGSSPSSVSVSAADSARRALVVEQGQLYTGTITGDGPLSKETDDYGRKVLEMLTPEQATEKLRKNEQSWFVGRGKGVVRYDVVQIPSNDPIEDDHAEKIIEIPQTVAGAEGSTSSDWMFWGVFDGHSGWTTSAKLRQVLISFVARELNSTYKSALADPSLKLPTAESIDQAIKKGFLRLDHEIVHESVEKVKKAQSKRVAAELLAPALSGSCALLSFYDSNSKLLRIACTGDSRAVLGRRTANGYWSATPLSVDQTGGTPEEAARLRKEHPGEENVVKNGRVLGGLEPTRAFGDATYKWTRETQAELKKSFFGRTASSLLRTPPYVTAEPVVTTTKVDPQRGDFLVMATDGLWEMLTNEEVVGLVGQWLESQADSKTRKTGDKQAGSWLGSWSNSQKKGLPIEKDSRHGDSSGQRAPIRQQQWGIDSQETGRFVVEDKNAATHLVRNALGGRDRDQVCALLTLPSPFSRRYRDDLTVEVIFFGEGDTSGTITLNVDASASSPNPQAKL
;
A
#
# COMPACT_ATOMS: atom_id res chain seq x y z
N MET A 1 22.32 -40.71 -46.05
CA MET A 1 22.37 -41.87 -45.14
C MET A 1 22.86 -41.35 -43.79
N HIS A 2 22.17 -41.33 -42.64
CA HIS A 2 20.87 -41.73 -42.09
C HIS A 2 20.58 -40.65 -41.00
N ILE A 3 19.52 -39.82 -41.03
CA ILE A 3 18.12 -39.97 -40.58
C ILE A 3 17.91 -40.37 -39.09
N ARG A 4 17.43 -39.37 -38.32
CA ARG A 4 16.48 -39.34 -37.16
C ARG A 4 16.97 -39.95 -35.82
N GLN A 5 16.66 -39.37 -34.65
CA GLN A 5 15.35 -38.90 -34.19
C GLN A 5 15.37 -37.67 -33.26
N PHE A 6 14.33 -36.86 -33.46
CA PHE A 6 13.75 -35.85 -32.57
C PHE A 6 13.05 -36.52 -31.38
N SER A 7 13.14 -35.92 -30.18
CA SER A 7 12.20 -36.20 -29.08
C SER A 7 11.57 -34.89 -28.60
N ILE A 8 10.24 -34.91 -28.66
CA ILE A 8 9.28 -33.84 -28.43
C ILE A 8 9.09 -33.66 -26.92
N ALA A 9 9.19 -32.41 -26.46
CA ALA A 9 8.68 -31.98 -25.16
C ALA A 9 7.21 -31.58 -25.33
N LEU A 10 6.28 -32.31 -24.71
CA LEU A 10 4.89 -31.92 -24.51
C LEU A 10 4.26 -32.77 -23.40
N LEU A 11 3.43 -32.11 -22.59
CA LEU A 11 2.42 -32.64 -21.64
C LEU A 11 2.86 -32.92 -20.18
N SER A 12 2.76 -31.87 -19.37
CA SER A 12 2.37 -31.97 -17.95
C SER A 12 1.17 -31.04 -17.70
N ALA A 13 0.06 -31.30 -18.38
CA ALA A 13 -1.23 -30.64 -18.18
C ALA A 13 -2.34 -31.71 -18.24
N ALA A 14 -2.47 -32.51 -17.16
CA ALA A 14 -3.65 -33.33 -16.84
C ALA A 14 -3.39 -34.18 -15.58
N VAL A 15 -3.46 -33.58 -14.39
CA VAL A 15 -3.66 -34.36 -13.12
C VAL A 15 -4.85 -33.84 -12.31
N ALA A 16 -5.58 -32.83 -12.80
CA ALA A 16 -6.68 -32.21 -12.06
C ALA A 16 -8.10 -32.73 -12.42
N THR A 17 -8.25 -33.83 -13.15
CA THR A 17 -9.58 -34.24 -13.68
C THR A 17 -9.83 -35.75 -13.65
N GLY A 18 -9.51 -36.42 -12.53
CA GLY A 18 -9.71 -37.87 -12.39
C GLY A 18 -10.21 -38.38 -11.04
N ALA A 19 -10.51 -37.51 -10.08
CA ALA A 19 -10.90 -37.93 -8.72
C ALA A 19 -12.40 -37.69 -8.39
N PHE A 20 -13.29 -37.75 -9.40
CA PHE A 20 -14.73 -37.57 -9.18
C PHE A 20 -15.62 -38.75 -9.64
N TYR A 21 -15.06 -39.89 -10.06
CA TYR A 21 -15.87 -41.06 -10.40
C TYR A 21 -15.15 -42.37 -10.06
N ALA A 22 -15.49 -42.95 -8.90
CA ALA A 22 -15.63 -44.41 -8.68
C ALA A 22 -15.75 -44.73 -7.18
N TYR A 23 -16.92 -44.46 -6.60
CA TYR A 23 -17.36 -45.08 -5.36
C TYR A 23 -18.43 -46.12 -5.71
N LYS A 24 -18.06 -47.41 -5.76
CA LYS A 24 -18.95 -48.57 -5.60
C LYS A 24 -18.10 -49.84 -5.47
N GLY A 25 -18.43 -50.63 -4.46
CA GLY A 25 -17.50 -51.56 -3.82
C GLY A 25 -17.31 -52.91 -4.49
N ARG A 26 -16.33 -53.67 -3.97
CA ARG A 26 -16.51 -55.05 -3.48
C ARG A 26 -15.22 -55.60 -2.85
N GLU A 27 -15.43 -56.26 -1.72
CA GLU A 27 -14.78 -57.48 -1.18
C GLU A 27 -13.29 -57.51 -0.75
N THR A 28 -13.14 -57.95 0.51
CA THR A 28 -11.96 -58.34 1.30
C THR A 28 -11.34 -59.69 0.85
N PRO A 29 -10.08 -60.01 1.24
CA PRO A 29 -9.91 -60.93 2.38
C PRO A 29 -8.71 -60.67 3.33
N GLU A 30 -8.99 -60.86 4.63
CA GLU A 30 -8.28 -61.53 5.75
C GLU A 30 -6.73 -61.44 5.98
N SER A 31 -6.37 -60.78 7.12
CA SER A 31 -5.70 -61.27 8.36
C SER A 31 -4.34 -62.03 8.32
N PRO A 32 -3.57 -62.22 9.45
CA PRO A 32 -3.78 -61.82 10.86
C PRO A 32 -2.51 -61.22 11.58
N PHE A 33 -2.61 -61.08 12.91
CA PHE A 33 -1.64 -60.68 13.97
C PHE A 33 -1.92 -59.27 14.53
N GLY A 34 -2.44 -59.07 15.74
CA GLY A 34 -2.68 -59.96 16.88
C GLY A 34 -1.87 -59.52 18.10
N SER A 35 -2.30 -58.47 18.81
CA SER A 35 -1.99 -58.26 20.24
C SER A 35 -2.94 -57.23 20.86
N SER A 36 -3.64 -57.65 21.91
CA SER A 36 -4.69 -56.93 22.64
C SER A 36 -4.21 -55.64 23.36
N PRO A 37 -5.11 -54.67 23.61
CA PRO A 37 -4.76 -53.41 24.26
C PRO A 37 -4.92 -53.49 25.79
N SER A 38 -3.97 -52.89 26.50
CA SER A 38 -4.11 -52.54 27.91
C SER A 38 -4.87 -51.22 28.02
N SER A 39 -6.00 -51.24 28.72
CA SER A 39 -6.84 -50.08 29.02
C SER A 39 -6.10 -49.03 29.86
N VAL A 40 -5.99 -47.80 29.34
CA VAL A 40 -5.83 -46.60 30.17
C VAL A 40 -6.78 -45.51 29.66
N SER A 41 -7.41 -44.89 30.63
CA SER A 41 -8.50 -43.91 30.66
C SER A 41 -8.51 -42.78 29.62
N VAL A 42 -9.72 -42.45 29.19
CA VAL A 42 -10.12 -41.25 28.45
C VAL A 42 -9.87 -39.99 29.30
N SER A 43 -9.05 -39.06 28.80
CA SER A 43 -9.14 -37.65 29.18
C SER A 43 -8.74 -36.74 28.02
N ALA A 44 -9.64 -35.80 27.69
CA ALA A 44 -9.54 -34.73 26.70
C ALA A 44 -9.28 -35.17 25.24
N ALA A 45 -10.21 -34.87 24.35
CA ALA A 45 -10.00 -34.98 22.91
C ALA A 45 -8.95 -33.94 22.49
N ASP A 46 -7.67 -34.33 22.44
CA ASP A 46 -6.63 -33.53 21.79
C ASP A 46 -7.00 -33.38 20.31
N SER A 47 -7.23 -32.15 19.86
CA SER A 47 -7.45 -31.90 18.44
C SER A 47 -6.15 -32.22 17.70
N ALA A 48 -6.22 -33.25 16.85
CA ALA A 48 -5.05 -33.80 16.19
C ALA A 48 -4.96 -33.17 14.78
N ARG A 49 -3.94 -32.34 14.54
CA ARG A 49 -3.74 -31.69 13.22
C ARG A 49 -2.64 -32.38 12.42
N ARG A 50 -2.87 -32.54 11.11
CA ARG A 50 -1.85 -33.08 10.19
C ARG A 50 -0.76 -32.04 9.96
N ALA A 51 0.49 -32.45 10.12
CA ALA A 51 1.65 -31.61 9.87
C ALA A 51 2.72 -32.39 9.09
N LEU A 52 3.51 -31.65 8.31
CA LEU A 52 4.79 -32.14 7.79
C LEU A 52 5.84 -31.95 8.88
N VAL A 53 6.32 -33.06 9.42
CA VAL A 53 7.36 -33.06 10.45
C VAL A 53 8.70 -33.25 9.74
N VAL A 54 9.67 -32.39 10.10
CA VAL A 54 11.05 -32.49 9.63
C VAL A 54 11.91 -32.90 10.79
N GLU A 55 12.42 -34.12 10.75
CA GLU A 55 13.30 -34.67 11.79
C GLU A 55 14.50 -35.34 11.11
N GLN A 56 15.71 -35.03 11.59
CA GLN A 56 16.97 -35.63 11.12
C GLN A 56 17.12 -35.68 9.58
N GLY A 57 16.66 -34.63 8.88
CA GLY A 57 16.78 -34.52 7.42
C GLY A 57 15.77 -35.35 6.61
N GLN A 58 14.74 -35.92 7.24
CA GLN A 58 13.63 -36.59 6.56
C GLN A 58 12.30 -35.83 6.77
N LEU A 59 11.43 -35.90 5.76
CA LEU A 59 10.08 -35.33 5.77
C LEU A 59 9.06 -36.48 5.91
N TYR A 60 8.20 -36.42 6.93
CA TYR A 60 7.07 -37.33 7.05
C TYR A 60 5.78 -36.60 7.43
N THR A 61 4.64 -37.13 6.98
CA THR A 61 3.31 -36.67 7.40
C THR A 61 3.00 -37.28 8.77
N GLY A 62 2.94 -36.44 9.79
CA GLY A 62 2.60 -36.81 11.16
C GLY A 62 1.35 -36.07 11.65
N THR A 63 0.88 -36.44 12.84
CA THR A 63 -0.19 -35.73 13.53
C THR A 63 0.42 -35.06 14.76
N ILE A 64 0.28 -33.74 14.88
CA ILE A 64 0.66 -33.01 16.09
C ILE A 64 -0.57 -32.98 16.99
N THR A 65 -0.44 -33.54 18.20
CA THR A 65 -1.43 -33.45 19.27
C THR A 65 -1.27 -32.13 20.02
N GLY A 66 -2.38 -31.42 20.23
CA GLY A 66 -2.46 -30.25 21.10
C GLY A 66 -2.93 -28.98 20.39
N ASP A 67 -3.74 -28.20 21.11
CA ASP A 67 -4.32 -26.92 20.64
C ASP A 67 -3.34 -25.74 20.73
N GLY A 68 -2.09 -25.99 21.14
CA GLY A 68 -1.06 -24.98 21.32
C GLY A 68 -0.48 -24.44 20.01
N PRO A 69 0.20 -23.29 20.05
CA PRO A 69 0.80 -22.72 18.86
C PRO A 69 1.95 -23.59 18.34
N LEU A 70 2.13 -23.62 17.01
CA LEU A 70 3.27 -24.32 16.41
C LEU A 70 4.54 -23.53 16.73
N SER A 71 5.63 -24.18 17.13
CA SER A 71 6.87 -23.46 17.38
C SER A 71 8.09 -24.14 16.81
N LYS A 72 9.07 -23.33 16.40
CA LYS A 72 10.38 -23.78 15.92
C LYS A 72 11.48 -22.93 16.55
N GLU A 73 12.49 -23.59 17.12
CA GLU A 73 13.71 -22.93 17.55
C GLU A 73 14.54 -22.52 16.33
N THR A 74 15.06 -21.30 16.34
CA THR A 74 15.95 -20.78 15.29
C THR A 74 17.30 -20.43 15.89
N ASP A 75 18.37 -20.71 15.15
CA ASP A 75 19.71 -20.27 15.51
C ASP A 75 19.79 -18.73 15.44
N ASP A 76 20.40 -18.14 16.47
CA ASP A 76 20.65 -16.70 16.65
C ASP A 76 19.43 -15.75 16.76
N TYR A 77 18.19 -16.21 16.57
CA TYR A 77 16.97 -15.37 16.56
C TYR A 77 15.82 -15.85 17.47
N GLY A 78 16.04 -16.88 18.28
CA GLY A 78 15.09 -17.35 19.30
C GLY A 78 13.96 -18.26 18.78
N ARG A 79 12.93 -18.48 19.62
CA ARG A 79 11.78 -19.34 19.30
C ARG A 79 10.77 -18.60 18.43
N LYS A 80 10.47 -19.12 17.23
CA LYS A 80 9.35 -18.65 16.40
C LYS A 80 8.10 -19.44 16.75
N VAL A 81 6.97 -18.74 16.93
CA VAL A 81 5.69 -19.31 17.34
C VAL A 81 4.61 -18.86 16.36
N LEU A 82 3.91 -19.81 15.74
CA LEU A 82 2.72 -19.60 14.92
C LEU A 82 1.49 -19.95 15.77
N GLU A 83 0.93 -18.90 16.35
CA GLU A 83 -0.30 -18.93 17.14
C GLU A 83 -1.48 -18.49 16.30
N MET A 84 -2.57 -19.28 16.32
CA MET A 84 -3.81 -18.90 15.66
C MET A 84 -4.43 -17.76 16.44
N LEU A 85 -4.57 -16.60 15.81
CA LEU A 85 -5.05 -15.40 16.50
C LEU A 85 -6.53 -15.52 16.87
N THR A 86 -6.87 -15.18 18.11
CA THR A 86 -8.27 -14.89 18.47
C THR A 86 -8.73 -13.57 17.83
N PRO A 87 -10.04 -13.30 17.73
CA PRO A 87 -10.55 -12.02 17.23
C PRO A 87 -10.01 -10.78 17.98
N GLU A 88 -9.73 -10.92 19.27
CA GLU A 88 -9.13 -9.89 20.12
C GLU A 88 -7.66 -9.68 19.75
N GLN A 89 -6.87 -10.76 19.67
CA GLN A 89 -5.46 -10.69 19.25
C GLN A 89 -5.30 -10.16 17.81
N ALA A 90 -6.21 -10.53 16.91
CA ALA A 90 -6.27 -10.00 15.55
C ALA A 90 -6.53 -8.49 15.55
N THR A 91 -7.45 -8.03 16.42
CA THR A 91 -7.71 -6.60 16.61
C THR A 91 -6.49 -5.87 17.18
N GLU A 92 -5.82 -6.43 18.19
CA GLU A 92 -4.57 -5.86 18.70
C GLU A 92 -3.49 -5.77 17.61
N LYS A 93 -3.37 -6.80 16.77
CA LYS A 93 -2.41 -6.83 15.67
C LYS A 93 -2.71 -5.77 14.61
N LEU A 94 -3.98 -5.56 14.25
CA LEU A 94 -4.41 -4.49 13.34
C LEU A 94 -4.08 -3.10 13.89
N ARG A 95 -4.30 -2.91 15.18
CA ARG A 95 -4.13 -1.62 15.85
C ARG A 95 -2.69 -1.33 16.26
N LYS A 96 -1.78 -2.31 16.14
CA LYS A 96 -0.40 -2.20 16.63
C LYS A 96 0.37 -1.01 16.05
N ASN A 97 0.12 -0.67 14.79
CA ASN A 97 0.80 0.42 14.08
C ASN A 97 -0.16 1.55 13.68
N GLU A 98 -1.37 1.59 14.25
CA GLU A 98 -2.32 2.65 13.93
C GLU A 98 -1.90 3.96 14.60
N GLN A 99 -2.02 5.07 13.87
CA GLN A 99 -1.83 6.41 14.42
C GLN A 99 -2.94 7.31 13.90
N SER A 100 -3.32 8.29 14.71
CA SER A 100 -4.32 9.29 14.37
C SER A 100 -3.89 10.61 14.96
N TRP A 101 -4.01 11.69 14.18
CA TRP A 101 -3.51 13.00 14.56
C TRP A 101 -4.56 14.07 14.29
N PHE A 102 -4.81 14.93 15.28
CA PHE A 102 -5.56 16.17 15.08
C PHE A 102 -4.63 17.28 14.62
N VAL A 103 -5.09 18.05 13.64
CA VAL A 103 -4.32 19.12 13.00
C VAL A 103 -4.94 20.47 13.35
N GLY A 104 -4.31 21.16 14.31
CA GLY A 104 -4.77 22.44 14.85
C GLY A 104 -4.31 23.67 14.06
N ARG A 105 -4.31 23.59 12.73
CA ARG A 105 -3.84 24.68 11.84
C ARG A 105 -4.96 25.61 11.36
N GLY A 106 -6.20 25.39 11.82
CA GLY A 106 -7.37 26.21 11.54
C GLY A 106 -8.01 25.99 10.17
N LYS A 107 -7.22 25.68 9.13
CA LYS A 107 -7.70 25.57 7.75
C LYS A 107 -7.07 24.37 7.04
N GLY A 108 -7.87 23.68 6.24
CA GLY A 108 -7.38 22.67 5.30
C GLY A 108 -7.61 21.27 5.82
N VAL A 109 -6.72 20.78 6.69
CA VAL A 109 -6.79 19.42 7.26
C VAL A 109 -7.05 19.52 8.75
N VAL A 110 -7.96 18.67 9.25
CA VAL A 110 -8.35 18.65 10.68
C VAL A 110 -7.93 17.36 11.38
N ARG A 111 -7.78 16.27 10.61
CA ARG A 111 -7.35 14.97 11.11
C ARG A 111 -6.72 14.15 9.99
N TYR A 112 -5.75 13.32 10.34
CA TYR A 112 -5.36 12.21 9.47
C TYR A 112 -5.13 10.94 10.29
N ASP A 113 -5.42 9.81 9.67
CA ASP A 113 -5.29 8.47 10.24
C ASP A 113 -4.37 7.64 9.37
N VAL A 114 -3.49 6.84 9.98
CA VAL A 114 -2.57 5.93 9.28
C VAL A 114 -2.53 4.57 9.94
N VAL A 115 -2.31 3.52 9.16
CA VAL A 115 -2.01 2.17 9.64
C VAL A 115 -1.06 1.45 8.68
N GLN A 116 -0.18 0.60 9.23
CA GLN A 116 0.68 -0.30 8.46
C GLN A 116 0.54 -1.75 8.94
N ILE A 117 0.22 -2.67 8.04
CA ILE A 117 0.17 -4.12 8.30
C ILE A 117 1.22 -4.86 7.47
N PRO A 118 2.28 -5.41 8.08
CA PRO A 118 3.34 -6.11 7.35
C PRO A 118 2.88 -7.47 6.82
N SER A 119 3.21 -7.75 5.57
CA SER A 119 3.27 -9.07 4.92
C SER A 119 4.70 -9.56 4.78
N ASN A 120 5.64 -8.66 4.51
CA ASN A 120 7.07 -8.93 4.51
C ASN A 120 7.68 -8.75 5.91
N ASP A 121 8.86 -9.32 6.12
CA ASP A 121 9.64 -9.13 7.36
C ASP A 121 11.11 -8.83 7.00
N PRO A 122 11.56 -7.57 7.15
CA PRO A 122 10.78 -6.39 7.54
C PRO A 122 9.74 -5.97 6.48
N ILE A 123 8.78 -5.13 6.86
CA ILE A 123 7.85 -4.47 5.94
C ILE A 123 8.62 -3.68 4.87
N GLU A 124 8.20 -3.76 3.62
CA GLU A 124 8.79 -2.99 2.52
C GLU A 124 8.08 -1.65 2.32
N ASP A 125 6.79 -1.55 2.65
CA ASP A 125 6.06 -0.28 2.67
C ASP A 125 6.58 0.73 3.72
N ASP A 126 6.51 2.02 3.37
CA ASP A 126 6.76 3.14 4.27
C ASP A 126 5.79 4.31 4.02
N HIS A 127 5.74 5.27 4.94
CA HIS A 127 4.89 6.45 4.81
C HIS A 127 5.52 7.70 5.44
N ALA A 128 5.08 8.89 5.03
CA ALA A 128 5.58 10.16 5.57
C ALA A 128 4.61 11.33 5.45
N GLU A 129 4.54 12.11 6.52
CA GLU A 129 3.70 13.29 6.65
C GLU A 129 4.55 14.50 7.07
N LYS A 130 4.23 15.69 6.56
CA LYS A 130 4.90 16.93 6.96
C LYS A 130 4.03 18.16 6.71
N ILE A 131 4.01 19.10 7.65
CA ILE A 131 3.31 20.38 7.51
C ILE A 131 4.31 21.52 7.61
N ILE A 132 4.58 22.18 6.49
CA ILE A 132 5.54 23.28 6.42
C ILE A 132 4.77 24.61 6.46
N GLU A 133 4.96 25.37 7.53
CA GLU A 133 4.44 26.73 7.61
C GLU A 133 5.20 27.66 6.66
N ILE A 134 4.44 28.36 5.82
CA ILE A 134 4.96 29.25 4.79
C ILE A 134 4.76 30.71 5.24
N PRO A 135 5.85 31.50 5.32
CA PRO A 135 5.75 32.92 5.60
C PRO A 135 4.88 33.64 4.56
N GLN A 136 4.16 34.68 4.99
CA GLN A 136 3.31 35.50 4.11
C GLN A 136 4.02 35.99 2.85
N THR A 137 5.31 36.33 2.97
CA THR A 137 6.14 36.80 1.86
C THR A 137 6.25 35.78 0.73
N VAL A 138 6.16 34.48 1.05
CA VAL A 138 6.22 33.38 0.09
C VAL A 138 4.82 32.94 -0.37
N ALA A 139 3.82 33.08 0.52
CA ALA A 139 2.44 32.63 0.29
C ALA A 139 1.62 33.50 -0.67
N GLY A 140 2.07 34.74 -0.96
CA GLY A 140 1.36 35.69 -1.84
C GLY A 140 -0.04 36.07 -1.36
N ALA A 141 -0.38 35.83 -0.09
CA ALA A 141 -1.72 36.01 0.47
C ALA A 141 -1.87 37.38 1.16
N GLU A 142 -2.81 38.20 0.69
CA GLU A 142 -3.22 39.43 1.38
C GLU A 142 -4.21 39.08 2.52
N GLY A 143 -3.82 39.33 3.78
CA GLY A 143 -4.75 39.34 4.93
C GLY A 143 -4.88 38.06 5.79
N SER A 144 -4.13 36.98 5.54
CA SER A 144 -4.06 35.78 6.42
C SER A 144 -2.67 35.63 7.03
N THR A 145 -2.54 35.32 8.33
CA THR A 145 -1.28 35.38 9.10
C THR A 145 -0.20 34.37 8.68
N SER A 146 -0.57 33.21 8.14
CA SER A 146 0.32 32.24 7.49
C SER A 146 -0.48 31.25 6.63
N SER A 147 0.18 30.54 5.70
CA SER A 147 -0.37 29.42 4.94
C SER A 147 0.50 28.18 5.14
N ASP A 148 -0.06 27.00 4.89
CA ASP A 148 0.64 25.74 5.10
C ASP A 148 0.77 24.97 3.79
N TRP A 149 1.96 24.43 3.58
CA TRP A 149 2.21 23.35 2.64
C TRP A 149 2.15 22.02 3.38
N MET A 150 1.15 21.22 3.07
CA MET A 150 0.89 19.96 3.76
C MET A 150 1.16 18.79 2.83
N PHE A 151 1.93 17.82 3.31
CA PHE A 151 2.37 16.65 2.56
C PHE A 151 2.01 15.37 3.28
N TRP A 152 1.53 14.40 2.51
CA TRP A 152 1.32 13.01 2.90
C TRP A 152 1.84 12.11 1.80
N GLY A 153 2.47 11.00 2.15
CA GLY A 153 3.13 10.14 1.20
C GLY A 153 3.11 8.68 1.63
N VAL A 154 2.79 7.80 0.69
CA VAL A 154 2.91 6.34 0.85
C VAL A 154 3.92 5.81 -0.17
N PHE A 155 4.75 4.88 0.28
CA PHE A 155 5.90 4.35 -0.48
C PHE A 155 5.84 2.82 -0.44
N ASP A 156 5.41 2.21 -1.54
CA ASP A 156 5.38 0.76 -1.71
C ASP A 156 6.78 0.28 -2.05
N GLY A 157 7.43 -0.48 -1.17
CA GLY A 157 8.80 -0.94 -1.39
C GLY A 157 8.83 -2.34 -1.99
N HIS A 158 9.87 -2.64 -2.77
CA HIS A 158 10.09 -4.00 -3.27
C HIS A 158 11.56 -4.35 -3.42
N SER A 159 11.84 -5.66 -3.33
CA SER A 159 13.22 -6.19 -3.34
C SER A 159 14.09 -5.62 -2.20
N GLY A 160 13.46 -5.30 -1.07
CA GLY A 160 14.02 -4.65 0.10
C GLY A 160 13.34 -3.32 0.44
N TRP A 161 13.35 -2.97 1.72
CA TRP A 161 12.72 -1.78 2.30
C TRP A 161 13.57 -0.50 2.21
N THR A 162 14.80 -0.58 1.70
CA THR A 162 15.79 0.51 1.82
C THR A 162 15.46 1.72 0.94
N THR A 163 14.80 1.52 -0.21
CA THR A 163 14.36 2.63 -1.06
C THR A 163 13.20 3.38 -0.41
N SER A 164 12.13 2.69 -0.03
CA SER A 164 10.96 3.27 0.62
C SER A 164 11.33 4.00 1.93
N ALA A 165 12.24 3.44 2.72
CA ALA A 165 12.78 4.12 3.91
C ALA A 165 13.58 5.39 3.59
N LYS A 166 14.37 5.40 2.50
CA LYS A 166 15.05 6.61 2.02
C LYS A 166 14.01 7.65 1.57
N LEU A 167 12.95 7.25 0.86
CA LEU A 167 11.88 8.15 0.44
C LEU A 167 11.16 8.79 1.62
N ARG A 168 10.75 7.99 2.61
CA ARG A 168 10.16 8.48 3.87
C ARG A 168 11.01 9.56 4.52
N GLN A 169 12.34 9.39 4.53
CA GLN A 169 13.23 10.32 5.20
C GLN A 169 13.39 11.65 4.45
N VAL A 170 13.49 11.63 3.11
CA VAL A 170 13.98 12.80 2.37
C VAL A 170 13.11 13.29 1.22
N LEU A 171 12.16 12.51 0.68
CA LEU A 171 11.41 12.90 -0.53
C LEU A 171 10.68 14.24 -0.37
N ILE A 172 9.92 14.41 0.73
CA ILE A 172 9.20 15.66 1.00
C ILE A 172 10.17 16.85 1.05
N SER A 173 11.36 16.66 1.64
CA SER A 173 12.36 17.73 1.75
C SER A 173 12.96 18.11 0.39
N PHE A 174 13.12 17.16 -0.53
CA PHE A 174 13.54 17.44 -1.91
C PHE A 174 12.47 18.25 -2.66
N VAL A 175 11.22 17.80 -2.60
CA VAL A 175 10.09 18.49 -3.24
C VAL A 175 9.88 19.89 -2.67
N ALA A 176 9.86 20.03 -1.35
CA ALA A 176 9.68 21.32 -0.67
C ALA A 176 10.78 22.34 -1.02
N ARG A 177 12.03 21.90 -1.24
CA ARG A 177 13.13 22.78 -1.67
C ARG A 177 12.92 23.30 -3.09
N GLU A 178 12.52 22.43 -4.02
CA GLU A 178 12.23 22.83 -5.40
C GLU A 178 11.01 23.76 -5.47
N LEU A 179 9.95 23.47 -4.69
CA LEU A 179 8.80 24.36 -4.53
C LEU A 179 9.24 25.73 -4.00
N ASN A 180 9.98 25.77 -2.88
CA ASN A 180 10.45 27.03 -2.30
C ASN A 180 11.30 27.86 -3.30
N SER A 181 12.19 27.20 -4.05
CA SER A 181 12.95 27.86 -5.12
C SER A 181 12.04 28.46 -6.19
N THR A 182 11.01 27.72 -6.59
CA THR A 182 10.05 28.12 -7.62
C THR A 182 9.20 29.31 -7.17
N TYR A 183 8.68 29.27 -5.93
CA TYR A 183 7.93 30.39 -5.34
C TYR A 183 8.79 31.64 -5.19
N LYS A 184 10.02 31.51 -4.68
CA LYS A 184 10.96 32.65 -4.58
C LYS A 184 11.28 33.26 -5.94
N SER A 185 11.43 32.43 -6.96
CA SER A 185 11.70 32.89 -8.33
C SER A 185 10.50 33.66 -8.90
N ALA A 186 9.28 33.17 -8.67
CA ALA A 186 8.07 33.85 -9.10
C ALA A 186 7.90 35.22 -8.41
N LEU A 187 8.21 35.31 -7.11
CA LEU A 187 8.12 36.56 -6.35
C LEU A 187 9.17 37.61 -6.74
N ALA A 188 10.27 37.18 -7.37
CA ALA A 188 11.29 38.08 -7.89
C ALA A 188 10.90 38.69 -9.25
N ASP A 189 9.91 38.12 -9.94
CA ASP A 189 9.38 38.62 -11.21
C ASP A 189 8.24 39.62 -10.95
N PRO A 190 8.37 40.91 -11.30
CA PRO A 190 7.31 41.91 -11.08
C PRO A 190 5.99 41.60 -11.80
N SER A 191 6.01 40.72 -12.81
CA SER A 191 4.81 40.31 -13.56
C SER A 191 4.05 39.14 -12.91
N LEU A 192 4.67 38.45 -11.94
CA LEU A 192 4.09 37.29 -11.27
C LEU A 192 3.92 37.55 -9.78
N LYS A 193 2.74 37.22 -9.25
CA LYS A 193 2.50 37.22 -7.79
C LYS A 193 2.66 35.84 -7.17
N LEU A 194 2.46 34.79 -7.96
CA LEU A 194 2.54 33.38 -7.59
C LEU A 194 3.07 32.58 -8.78
N PRO A 195 3.72 31.42 -8.53
CA PRO A 195 4.15 30.53 -9.60
C PRO A 195 2.96 29.97 -10.39
N THR A 196 3.18 29.68 -11.67
CA THR A 196 2.17 29.03 -12.53
C THR A 196 1.95 27.57 -12.11
N ALA A 197 0.78 27.01 -12.41
CA ALA A 197 0.49 25.61 -12.12
C ALA A 197 1.55 24.66 -12.73
N GLU A 198 1.92 24.89 -13.99
CA GLU A 198 2.97 24.14 -14.67
C GLU A 198 4.30 24.20 -13.91
N SER A 199 4.72 25.39 -13.46
CA SER A 199 5.99 25.52 -12.73
C SER A 199 6.00 24.78 -11.39
N ILE A 200 4.85 24.71 -10.70
CA ILE A 200 4.69 23.93 -9.47
C ILE A 200 4.81 22.43 -9.77
N ASP A 201 4.14 21.96 -10.82
CA ASP A 201 4.18 20.55 -11.22
C ASP A 201 5.60 20.14 -11.65
N GLN A 202 6.30 21.01 -12.39
CA GLN A 202 7.72 20.82 -12.74
C GLN A 202 8.63 20.81 -11.52
N ALA A 203 8.37 21.65 -10.51
CA ALA A 203 9.14 21.65 -9.26
C ALA A 203 9.00 20.31 -8.51
N ILE A 204 7.79 19.75 -8.45
CA ILE A 204 7.54 18.45 -7.84
C ILE A 204 8.27 17.35 -8.60
N LYS A 205 8.13 17.30 -9.93
CA LYS A 205 8.83 16.34 -10.80
C LYS A 205 10.35 16.41 -10.63
N LYS A 206 10.90 17.63 -10.58
CA LYS A 206 12.32 17.86 -10.36
C LYS A 206 12.78 17.36 -8.98
N GLY A 207 11.96 17.53 -7.94
CA GLY A 207 12.24 16.98 -6.61
C GLY A 207 12.39 15.46 -6.64
N PHE A 208 11.48 14.77 -7.32
CA PHE A 208 11.53 13.31 -7.51
C PHE A 208 12.77 12.89 -8.29
N LEU A 209 12.98 13.46 -9.48
CA LEU A 209 14.10 13.10 -10.36
C LEU A 209 15.47 13.38 -9.74
N ARG A 210 15.61 14.46 -8.97
CA ARG A 210 16.87 14.77 -8.26
C ARG A 210 17.19 13.74 -7.18
N LEU A 211 16.19 13.32 -6.40
CA LEU A 211 16.40 12.31 -5.37
C LEU A 211 16.74 10.95 -6.01
N ASP A 212 16.04 10.56 -7.06
CA ASP A 212 16.34 9.31 -7.77
C ASP A 212 17.74 9.33 -8.40
N HIS A 213 18.16 10.47 -8.96
CA HIS A 213 19.53 10.63 -9.46
C HIS A 213 20.58 10.47 -8.34
N GLU A 214 20.34 11.03 -7.14
CA GLU A 214 21.21 10.82 -5.98
C GLU A 214 21.29 9.32 -5.60
N ILE A 215 20.13 8.65 -5.56
CA ILE A 215 20.00 7.24 -5.21
C ILE A 215 20.70 6.35 -6.24
N VAL A 216 20.46 6.57 -7.52
CA VAL A 216 20.85 5.65 -8.60
C VAL A 216 22.26 5.96 -9.13
N HIS A 217 22.59 7.23 -9.38
CA HIS A 217 23.82 7.59 -10.09
C HIS A 217 24.91 8.12 -9.17
N GLU A 218 24.59 9.05 -8.27
CA GLU A 218 25.62 9.61 -7.37
C GLU A 218 26.13 8.58 -6.36
N SER A 219 25.29 7.61 -5.96
CA SER A 219 25.71 6.49 -5.11
C SER A 219 26.81 5.64 -5.77
N VAL A 220 26.72 5.40 -7.08
CA VAL A 220 27.73 4.67 -7.85
C VAL A 220 29.05 5.43 -7.84
N GLU A 221 29.03 6.74 -8.09
CA GLU A 221 30.25 7.56 -8.07
C GLU A 221 30.91 7.59 -6.69
N LYS A 222 30.11 7.69 -5.62
CA LYS A 222 30.60 7.61 -4.23
C LYS A 222 31.25 6.25 -3.94
N VAL A 223 30.65 5.16 -4.40
CA VAL A 223 31.18 3.80 -4.23
C VAL A 223 32.46 3.58 -5.03
N LYS A 224 32.51 4.05 -6.27
CA LYS A 224 33.73 4.02 -7.10
C LYS A 224 34.86 4.81 -6.47
N LYS A 225 34.57 5.95 -5.84
CA LYS A 225 35.59 6.72 -5.12
C LYS A 225 36.06 5.99 -3.85
N ALA A 226 35.16 5.33 -3.13
CA ALA A 226 35.47 4.66 -1.87
C ALA A 226 36.19 3.31 -2.04
N GLN A 227 35.98 2.60 -3.15
CA GLN A 227 36.58 1.28 -3.44
C GLN A 227 36.38 0.24 -2.31
N SER A 228 35.22 0.30 -1.63
CA SER A 228 34.91 -0.56 -0.49
C SER A 228 33.59 -1.30 -0.71
N LYS A 229 33.63 -2.63 -0.59
CA LYS A 229 32.42 -3.48 -0.65
C LYS A 229 31.43 -3.18 0.47
N ARG A 230 31.90 -2.77 1.65
CA ARG A 230 31.02 -2.36 2.76
C ARG A 230 30.29 -1.05 2.44
N VAL A 231 31.02 -0.07 1.91
CA VAL A 231 30.41 1.20 1.45
C VAL A 231 29.45 0.95 0.30
N ALA A 232 29.78 0.03 -0.61
CA ALA A 232 28.86 -0.39 -1.67
C ALA A 232 27.57 -1.01 -1.12
N ALA A 233 27.65 -1.87 -0.10
CA ALA A 233 26.48 -2.48 0.56
C ALA A 233 25.56 -1.43 1.17
N GLU A 234 26.12 -0.38 1.77
CA GLU A 234 25.35 0.70 2.36
C GLU A 234 24.75 1.66 1.31
N LEU A 235 25.60 2.20 0.42
CA LEU A 235 25.19 3.28 -0.48
C LEU A 235 24.37 2.80 -1.68
N LEU A 236 24.56 1.56 -2.14
CA LEU A 236 23.77 1.01 -3.24
C LEU A 236 22.49 0.34 -2.76
N ALA A 237 22.28 0.14 -1.46
CA ALA A 237 21.08 -0.56 -0.99
C ALA A 237 19.78 0.12 -1.44
N PRO A 238 19.60 1.45 -1.38
CA PRO A 238 18.42 2.12 -1.95
C PRO A 238 18.42 2.17 -3.49
N ALA A 239 19.56 1.93 -4.15
CA ALA A 239 19.59 1.84 -5.61
C ALA A 239 19.16 0.45 -6.10
N LEU A 240 19.46 -0.59 -5.33
CA LEU A 240 19.27 -1.99 -5.68
C LEU A 240 17.89 -2.54 -5.30
N SER A 241 17.24 -1.98 -4.28
CA SER A 241 15.79 -2.12 -4.08
C SER A 241 15.04 -1.08 -4.92
N GLY A 242 13.72 -1.13 -4.92
CA GLY A 242 12.89 -0.11 -5.56
C GLY A 242 11.73 0.29 -4.66
N SER A 243 11.08 1.38 -5.04
CA SER A 243 9.84 1.79 -4.39
C SER A 243 8.97 2.67 -5.29
N CYS A 244 7.67 2.41 -5.28
CA CYS A 244 6.66 3.35 -5.73
C CYS A 244 6.61 4.55 -4.78
N ALA A 245 6.11 5.68 -5.25
CA ALA A 245 5.91 6.88 -4.46
C ALA A 245 4.62 7.57 -4.87
N LEU A 246 3.69 7.68 -3.93
CA LEU A 246 2.50 8.48 -4.07
C LEU A 246 2.57 9.61 -3.05
N LEU A 247 2.76 10.84 -3.53
CA LEU A 247 2.89 12.02 -2.69
C LEU A 247 1.73 12.98 -2.97
N SER A 248 1.06 13.42 -1.91
CA SER A 248 0.14 14.54 -1.97
C SER A 248 0.83 15.83 -1.53
N PHE A 249 0.45 16.93 -2.17
CA PHE A 249 0.83 18.28 -1.81
C PHE A 249 -0.42 19.15 -1.78
N TYR A 250 -0.83 19.58 -0.59
CA TYR A 250 -1.96 20.47 -0.38
C TYR A 250 -1.48 21.85 0.06
N ASP A 251 -1.92 22.88 -0.65
CA ASP A 251 -1.72 24.28 -0.27
C ASP A 251 -2.98 24.80 0.42
N SER A 252 -2.90 25.09 1.71
CA SER A 252 -4.05 25.51 2.51
C SER A 252 -4.60 26.88 2.11
N ASN A 253 -3.83 27.70 1.38
CA ASN A 253 -4.28 28.99 0.86
C ASN A 253 -5.13 28.81 -0.40
N SER A 254 -4.59 28.17 -1.44
CA SER A 254 -5.30 27.97 -2.71
C SER A 254 -6.36 26.86 -2.65
N LYS A 255 -6.30 25.99 -1.64
CA LYS A 255 -7.09 24.76 -1.49
C LYS A 255 -6.88 23.78 -2.65
N LEU A 256 -5.75 23.89 -3.34
CA LEU A 256 -5.37 22.97 -4.41
C LEU A 256 -4.59 21.80 -3.82
N LEU A 257 -5.06 20.60 -4.14
CA LEU A 257 -4.42 19.33 -3.85
C LEU A 257 -3.78 18.80 -5.13
N ARG A 258 -2.48 18.54 -5.06
CA ARG A 258 -1.72 17.87 -6.11
C ARG A 258 -1.36 16.46 -5.68
N ILE A 259 -1.57 15.49 -6.56
CA ILE A 259 -1.13 14.11 -6.37
C ILE A 259 -0.02 13.82 -7.38
N ALA A 260 1.17 13.51 -6.90
CA ALA A 260 2.30 13.07 -7.68
C ALA A 260 2.46 11.54 -7.51
N CYS A 261 2.19 10.80 -8.57
CA CYS A 261 2.19 9.34 -8.58
C CYS A 261 3.35 8.80 -9.44
N THR A 262 4.18 7.98 -8.83
CA THR A 262 5.25 7.17 -9.44
C THR A 262 5.02 5.73 -9.00
N GLY A 263 4.39 4.89 -9.83
CA GLY A 263 4.08 3.50 -9.53
C GLY A 263 2.58 3.20 -9.45
N ASP A 264 2.20 2.19 -8.69
CA ASP A 264 0.85 1.60 -8.63
C ASP A 264 0.15 1.72 -7.26
N SER A 265 0.72 2.52 -6.34
CA SER A 265 -0.05 3.07 -5.22
C SER A 265 -1.07 4.11 -5.73
N ARG A 266 -2.19 4.28 -5.00
CA ARG A 266 -3.32 5.09 -5.50
C ARG A 266 -3.90 6.06 -4.47
N ALA A 267 -4.32 7.23 -4.97
CA ALA A 267 -5.05 8.26 -4.24
C ALA A 267 -6.50 8.36 -4.74
N VAL A 268 -7.47 8.36 -3.82
CA VAL A 268 -8.90 8.50 -4.14
C VAL A 268 -9.52 9.57 -3.26
N LEU A 269 -10.17 10.56 -3.88
CA LEU A 269 -10.93 11.59 -3.19
C LEU A 269 -12.35 11.11 -2.92
N GLY A 270 -12.76 11.17 -1.66
CA GLY A 270 -14.16 11.03 -1.24
C GLY A 270 -14.82 12.39 -1.13
N ARG A 271 -15.89 12.61 -1.90
CA ARG A 271 -16.65 13.87 -1.87
C ARG A 271 -18.14 13.62 -1.72
N ARG A 272 -18.78 14.36 -0.80
CA ARG A 272 -20.25 14.37 -0.69
C ARG A 272 -20.88 14.92 -1.95
N THR A 273 -21.88 14.24 -2.47
CA THR A 273 -22.67 14.71 -3.61
C THR A 273 -23.92 15.46 -3.12
N ALA A 274 -24.68 16.06 -4.04
CA ALA A 274 -25.82 16.89 -3.69
C ALA A 274 -26.99 16.10 -3.06
N ASN A 275 -27.08 14.79 -3.33
CA ASN A 275 -28.11 13.90 -2.79
C ASN A 275 -27.72 13.28 -1.43
N GLY A 276 -26.56 13.67 -0.87
CA GLY A 276 -26.07 13.22 0.43
C GLY A 276 -25.25 11.93 0.41
N TYR A 277 -25.07 11.27 -0.74
CA TYR A 277 -24.16 10.14 -0.90
C TYR A 277 -22.71 10.61 -1.10
N TRP A 278 -21.79 9.65 -1.17
CA TRP A 278 -20.39 9.87 -1.49
C TRP A 278 -20.07 9.53 -2.94
N SER A 279 -19.11 10.23 -3.52
CA SER A 279 -18.50 9.93 -4.82
C SER A 279 -17.02 9.60 -4.62
N ALA A 280 -16.55 8.59 -5.33
CA ALA A 280 -15.15 8.18 -5.35
C ALA A 280 -14.49 8.69 -6.62
N THR A 281 -13.52 9.59 -6.50
CA THR A 281 -12.78 10.12 -7.64
C THR A 281 -11.31 9.73 -7.54
N PRO A 282 -10.81 8.78 -8.36
CA PRO A 282 -9.39 8.49 -8.38
C PRO A 282 -8.61 9.72 -8.86
N LEU A 283 -7.55 10.07 -8.13
CA LEU A 283 -6.65 11.18 -8.43
C LEU A 283 -5.31 10.73 -9.01
N SER A 284 -5.10 9.43 -9.14
CA SER A 284 -3.94 8.81 -9.79
C SER A 284 -4.37 7.61 -10.61
N VAL A 285 -3.53 7.23 -11.57
CA VAL A 285 -3.70 6.04 -12.43
C VAL A 285 -2.54 5.11 -12.13
N ASP A 286 -2.80 3.82 -11.94
CA ASP A 286 -1.76 2.84 -11.60
C ASP A 286 -0.78 2.70 -12.78
N GLN A 287 0.53 2.80 -12.52
CA GLN A 287 1.54 2.86 -13.57
C GLN A 287 2.26 1.53 -13.76
N THR A 288 1.57 0.55 -14.33
CA THR A 288 2.11 -0.80 -14.61
C THR A 288 2.25 -1.05 -16.11
N GLY A 289 2.92 -2.14 -16.50
CA GLY A 289 2.95 -2.56 -17.91
C GLY A 289 1.59 -3.10 -18.39
N GLY A 290 0.63 -3.33 -17.48
CA GLY A 290 -0.76 -3.62 -17.81
C GLY A 290 -1.56 -2.37 -18.19
N THR A 291 -1.10 -1.18 -17.82
CA THR A 291 -1.75 0.10 -18.12
C THR A 291 -1.47 0.49 -19.58
N PRO A 292 -2.50 0.65 -20.44
CA PRO A 292 -2.31 0.87 -21.88
C PRO A 292 -1.41 2.07 -22.21
N GLU A 293 -1.56 3.18 -21.50
CA GLU A 293 -0.82 4.42 -21.71
C GLU A 293 0.66 4.27 -21.34
N GLU A 294 0.97 3.60 -20.22
CA GLU A 294 2.35 3.33 -19.82
C GLU A 294 3.01 2.29 -20.74
N ALA A 295 2.27 1.27 -21.15
CA ALA A 295 2.77 0.30 -22.14
C ALA A 295 3.04 0.97 -23.50
N ALA A 296 2.21 1.92 -23.92
CA ALA A 296 2.44 2.72 -25.12
C ALA A 296 3.65 3.64 -24.97
N ARG A 297 3.80 4.30 -23.81
CA ARG A 297 4.97 5.13 -23.47
C ARG A 297 6.26 4.33 -23.58
N LEU A 298 6.35 3.18 -22.92
CA LEU A 298 7.55 2.33 -22.94
C LEU A 298 7.89 1.83 -24.36
N ARG A 299 6.90 1.41 -25.15
CA ARG A 299 7.15 1.02 -26.56
C ARG A 299 7.67 2.17 -27.42
N LYS A 300 7.23 3.41 -27.13
CA LYS A 300 7.70 4.62 -27.82
C LYS A 300 9.13 4.99 -27.41
N GLU A 301 9.47 4.85 -26.14
CA GLU A 301 10.81 5.12 -25.61
C GLU A 301 11.85 4.07 -26.06
N HIS A 302 11.42 2.82 -26.31
CA HIS A 302 12.28 1.70 -26.72
C HIS A 302 11.86 1.09 -28.08
N PRO A 303 12.02 1.83 -29.19
CA PRO A 303 11.60 1.35 -30.51
C PRO A 303 12.37 0.09 -30.93
N GLY A 304 11.67 -0.91 -31.44
CA GLY A 304 12.26 -2.18 -31.90
C GLY A 304 12.55 -3.20 -30.79
N GLU A 305 11.98 -3.01 -29.60
CA GLU A 305 12.10 -3.92 -28.46
C GLU A 305 10.75 -4.55 -28.09
N GLU A 306 10.43 -5.70 -28.67
CA GLU A 306 9.14 -6.38 -28.47
C GLU A 306 8.87 -6.77 -27.01
N ASN A 307 9.92 -7.02 -26.23
CA ASN A 307 9.83 -7.46 -24.84
C ASN A 307 9.97 -6.31 -23.82
N VAL A 308 9.86 -5.05 -24.26
CA VAL A 308 9.90 -3.89 -23.34
C VAL A 308 8.85 -4.01 -22.23
N VAL A 309 7.66 -4.48 -22.60
CA VAL A 309 6.59 -4.89 -21.69
C VAL A 309 6.19 -6.32 -22.04
N LYS A 310 6.31 -7.22 -21.06
CA LYS A 310 5.99 -8.63 -21.21
C LYS A 310 5.14 -9.08 -20.01
N ASN A 311 3.99 -9.69 -20.28
CA ASN A 311 3.02 -10.11 -19.24
C ASN A 311 2.65 -8.97 -18.27
N GLY A 312 2.48 -7.75 -18.78
CA GLY A 312 2.17 -6.58 -17.95
C GLY A 312 3.33 -6.03 -17.12
N ARG A 313 4.56 -6.53 -17.32
CA ARG A 313 5.76 -6.16 -16.54
C ARG A 313 6.87 -5.60 -17.41
N VAL A 314 7.64 -4.62 -16.90
CA VAL A 314 8.84 -4.07 -17.55
C VAL A 314 9.88 -5.17 -17.70
N LEU A 315 10.28 -5.44 -18.95
CA LEU A 315 11.17 -6.54 -19.32
C LEU A 315 10.72 -7.92 -18.80
N GLY A 316 9.45 -8.07 -18.42
CA GLY A 316 8.89 -9.28 -17.81
C GLY A 316 9.21 -9.49 -16.32
N GLY A 317 9.86 -8.53 -15.65
CA GLY A 317 10.28 -8.65 -14.25
C GLY A 317 9.52 -7.72 -13.31
N LEU A 318 9.64 -6.41 -13.53
CA LEU A 318 9.12 -5.38 -12.62
C LEU A 318 7.68 -5.01 -12.97
N GLU A 319 6.79 -4.97 -11.97
CA GLU A 319 5.39 -4.56 -12.15
C GLU A 319 5.26 -3.06 -12.42
N PRO A 320 5.76 -2.15 -11.54
CA PRO A 320 5.67 -0.73 -11.79
C PRO A 320 6.59 -0.31 -12.95
N THR A 321 6.05 0.54 -13.82
CA THR A 321 6.77 1.15 -14.95
C THR A 321 7.48 2.44 -14.56
N ARG A 322 7.17 2.95 -13.37
CA ARG A 322 7.81 4.10 -12.74
C ARG A 322 8.08 3.76 -11.27
N ALA A 323 9.31 3.98 -10.83
CA ALA A 323 9.75 3.69 -9.46
C ALA A 323 11.04 4.44 -9.15
N PHE A 324 11.27 4.73 -7.87
CA PHE A 324 12.59 5.09 -7.35
C PHE A 324 13.47 3.85 -7.22
N GLY A 325 14.78 4.03 -7.23
CA GLY A 325 15.71 2.91 -7.12
C GLY A 325 15.65 2.05 -8.39
N ASP A 326 15.47 0.74 -8.25
CA ASP A 326 15.39 -0.22 -9.37
C ASP A 326 16.53 -0.04 -10.38
N ALA A 327 17.72 0.27 -9.88
CA ALA A 327 18.80 0.79 -10.71
C ALA A 327 19.27 -0.20 -11.79
N THR A 328 18.97 -1.49 -11.65
CA THR A 328 19.24 -2.49 -12.69
C THR A 328 18.46 -2.25 -14.00
N TYR A 329 17.34 -1.53 -13.94
CA TYR A 329 16.56 -1.07 -15.10
C TYR A 329 17.03 0.29 -15.63
N LYS A 330 17.86 1.02 -14.89
CA LYS A 330 18.30 2.40 -15.19
C LYS A 330 19.76 2.50 -15.61
N TRP A 331 20.63 1.70 -15.01
CA TRP A 331 22.06 1.68 -15.30
C TRP A 331 22.37 1.06 -16.66
N THR A 332 23.40 1.61 -17.31
CA THR A 332 23.98 1.01 -18.51
C THR A 332 24.61 -0.36 -18.21
N ARG A 333 24.83 -1.17 -19.25
CA ARG A 333 25.48 -2.48 -19.12
C ARG A 333 26.90 -2.36 -18.57
N GLU A 334 27.61 -1.31 -18.94
CA GLU A 334 28.99 -1.03 -18.52
C GLU A 334 29.05 -0.77 -17.02
N THR A 335 28.16 0.09 -16.50
CA THR A 335 28.05 0.36 -15.07
C THR A 335 27.73 -0.91 -14.29
N GLN A 336 26.77 -1.71 -14.77
CA GLN A 336 26.42 -2.97 -14.11
C GLN A 336 27.57 -3.99 -14.14
N ALA A 337 28.30 -4.10 -15.26
CA ALA A 337 29.45 -4.98 -15.38
C ALA A 337 30.60 -4.56 -14.44
N GLU A 338 30.84 -3.26 -14.31
CA GLU A 338 31.84 -2.71 -13.38
C GLU A 338 31.45 -2.99 -11.92
N LEU A 339 30.20 -2.71 -11.55
CA LEU A 339 29.71 -2.96 -10.19
C LEU A 339 29.74 -4.44 -9.83
N LYS A 340 29.45 -5.33 -10.79
CA LYS A 340 29.60 -6.77 -10.62
C LYS A 340 31.05 -7.19 -10.41
N LYS A 341 31.97 -6.65 -11.23
CA LYS A 341 33.39 -7.00 -11.17
C LYS A 341 34.06 -6.53 -9.86
N SER A 342 33.77 -5.29 -9.46
CA SER A 342 34.45 -4.65 -8.33
C SER A 342 33.75 -4.88 -6.98
N PHE A 343 32.45 -5.18 -6.99
CA PHE A 343 31.63 -5.31 -5.78
C PHE A 343 30.77 -6.60 -5.77
N PHE A 344 29.44 -6.50 -5.65
CA PHE A 344 28.49 -7.63 -5.59
C PHE A 344 27.27 -7.44 -6.53
N GLY A 345 27.45 -6.71 -7.63
CA GLY A 345 26.41 -6.48 -8.63
C GLY A 345 25.90 -7.78 -9.30
N ARG A 346 24.64 -7.76 -9.76
CA ARG A 346 24.02 -8.88 -10.50
C ARG A 346 24.40 -8.83 -11.99
N THR A 347 24.22 -9.95 -12.69
CA THR A 347 24.33 -9.99 -14.15
C THR A 347 23.16 -9.24 -14.77
N ALA A 348 23.43 -8.28 -15.66
CA ALA A 348 22.40 -7.57 -16.40
C ALA A 348 21.57 -8.53 -17.27
N SER A 349 20.25 -8.30 -17.33
CA SER A 349 19.34 -9.08 -18.18
C SER A 349 19.77 -9.01 -19.65
N SER A 350 19.56 -10.09 -20.42
CA SER A 350 19.74 -10.07 -21.88
C SER A 350 18.76 -9.13 -22.58
N LEU A 351 17.61 -8.84 -21.94
CA LEU A 351 16.60 -7.93 -22.46
C LEU A 351 16.94 -6.45 -22.27
N LEU A 352 17.93 -6.12 -21.43
CA LEU A 352 18.34 -4.74 -21.17
C LEU A 352 19.15 -4.16 -22.34
N ARG A 353 18.53 -3.54 -23.33
CA ARG A 353 19.19 -3.04 -24.55
C ARG A 353 19.40 -1.53 -24.52
N THR A 354 18.38 -0.74 -24.21
CA THR A 354 18.40 0.74 -24.24
C THR A 354 17.96 1.35 -22.90
N PRO A 355 18.64 1.06 -21.76
CA PRO A 355 18.29 1.69 -20.49
C PRO A 355 18.40 3.23 -20.57
N PRO A 356 17.61 3.98 -19.77
CA PRO A 356 16.73 3.50 -18.69
C PRO A 356 15.33 3.05 -19.16
N TYR A 357 14.78 2.00 -18.54
CA TYR A 357 13.42 1.48 -18.78
C TYR A 357 12.38 1.90 -17.74
N VAL A 358 12.83 2.48 -16.63
CA VAL A 358 12.01 2.89 -15.48
C VAL A 358 12.43 4.30 -15.12
N THR A 359 11.46 5.15 -14.81
CA THR A 359 11.69 6.54 -14.37
C THR A 359 11.08 6.78 -13.00
N ALA A 360 11.67 7.67 -12.20
CA ALA A 360 11.03 8.16 -10.98
C ALA A 360 10.13 9.39 -11.23
N GLU A 361 10.04 9.90 -12.48
CA GLU A 361 9.21 11.07 -12.79
C GLU A 361 7.72 10.80 -12.52
N PRO A 362 7.08 11.55 -11.62
CA PRO A 362 5.68 11.35 -11.30
C PRO A 362 4.77 11.91 -12.38
N VAL A 363 3.61 11.30 -12.54
CA VAL A 363 2.44 11.95 -13.14
C VAL A 363 1.77 12.79 -12.06
N VAL A 364 1.57 14.08 -12.33
CA VAL A 364 0.95 15.01 -11.38
C VAL A 364 -0.48 15.32 -11.83
N THR A 365 -1.44 15.16 -10.93
CA THR A 365 -2.81 15.63 -11.10
C THR A 365 -3.10 16.75 -10.10
N THR A 366 -4.03 17.65 -10.42
CA THR A 366 -4.45 18.74 -9.53
C THR A 366 -5.97 18.72 -9.39
N THR A 367 -6.47 18.82 -8.17
CA THR A 367 -7.89 19.03 -7.90
C THR A 367 -8.09 20.08 -6.81
N LYS A 368 -9.22 20.78 -6.85
CA LYS A 368 -9.60 21.71 -5.77
C LYS A 368 -10.39 20.97 -4.71
N VAL A 369 -9.96 21.08 -3.46
CA VAL A 369 -10.62 20.47 -2.30
C VAL A 369 -11.68 21.43 -1.77
N ASP A 370 -12.75 20.86 -1.22
CA ASP A 370 -13.79 21.57 -0.49
C ASP A 370 -13.81 21.14 1.00
N PRO A 371 -12.99 21.79 1.85
CA PRO A 371 -12.94 21.48 3.28
C PRO A 371 -14.29 21.66 3.98
N GLN A 372 -15.14 22.58 3.52
CA GLN A 372 -16.42 22.89 4.18
C GLN A 372 -17.46 21.78 3.95
N ARG A 373 -17.31 21.01 2.87
CA ARG A 373 -18.17 19.86 2.57
C ARG A 373 -17.62 18.54 3.12
N GLY A 374 -16.51 18.58 3.86
CA GLY A 374 -15.92 17.42 4.51
C GLY A 374 -15.33 16.42 3.51
N ASP A 375 -14.69 16.93 2.46
CA ASP A 375 -13.87 16.09 1.58
C ASP A 375 -12.84 15.29 2.40
N PHE A 376 -12.50 14.10 1.94
CA PHE A 376 -11.38 13.34 2.47
C PHE A 376 -10.58 12.69 1.34
N LEU A 377 -9.30 12.43 1.59
CA LEU A 377 -8.40 11.73 0.68
C LEU A 377 -8.00 10.40 1.30
N VAL A 378 -8.08 9.31 0.54
CA VAL A 378 -7.46 8.03 0.89
C VAL A 378 -6.24 7.84 0.00
N MET A 379 -5.08 7.61 0.62
CA MET A 379 -3.84 7.23 -0.05
C MET A 379 -3.43 5.85 0.45
N ALA A 380 -3.16 4.91 -0.44
CA ALA A 380 -2.71 3.59 -0.03
C ALA A 380 -1.81 2.92 -1.06
N THR A 381 -0.96 2.00 -0.59
CA THR A 381 -0.20 1.06 -1.41
C THR A 381 -1.12 0.04 -2.09
N ASP A 382 -0.60 -0.70 -3.07
CA ASP A 382 -1.43 -1.60 -3.88
C ASP A 382 -2.11 -2.69 -3.03
N GLY A 383 -1.53 -3.04 -1.87
CA GLY A 383 -2.07 -4.01 -0.92
C GLY A 383 -3.52 -3.73 -0.49
N LEU A 384 -3.95 -2.47 -0.42
CA LEU A 384 -5.37 -2.14 -0.18
C LEU A 384 -6.21 -2.30 -1.46
N TRP A 385 -5.71 -1.80 -2.59
CA TRP A 385 -6.41 -1.74 -3.87
C TRP A 385 -6.53 -3.11 -4.55
N GLU A 386 -5.69 -4.07 -4.17
CA GLU A 386 -5.86 -5.49 -4.50
C GLU A 386 -7.08 -6.12 -3.80
N MET A 387 -7.62 -5.50 -2.74
CA MET A 387 -8.68 -6.06 -1.89
C MET A 387 -10.01 -5.32 -1.96
N LEU A 388 -10.02 -4.01 -2.21
CA LEU A 388 -11.22 -3.18 -2.23
C LEU A 388 -11.27 -2.29 -3.48
N THR A 389 -12.48 -2.03 -3.99
CA THR A 389 -12.68 -1.03 -5.06
C THR A 389 -12.61 0.40 -4.51
N ASN A 390 -12.46 1.39 -5.40
CA ASN A 390 -12.48 2.81 -5.03
C ASN A 390 -13.79 3.18 -4.32
N GLU A 391 -14.91 2.68 -4.80
CA GLU A 391 -16.27 2.90 -4.28
C GLU A 391 -16.45 2.25 -2.90
N GLU A 392 -15.90 1.05 -2.71
CA GLU A 392 -15.93 0.37 -1.42
C GLU A 392 -15.12 1.15 -0.38
N VAL A 393 -13.90 1.59 -0.73
CA VAL A 393 -13.05 2.38 0.15
C VAL A 393 -13.72 3.68 0.57
N VAL A 394 -14.21 4.47 -0.39
CA VAL A 394 -14.88 5.74 -0.08
C VAL A 394 -16.19 5.52 0.65
N GLY A 395 -16.96 4.49 0.28
CA GLY A 395 -18.20 4.12 0.96
C GLY A 395 -17.97 3.71 2.42
N LEU A 396 -16.92 2.95 2.71
CA LEU A 396 -16.52 2.55 4.06
C LEU A 396 -16.14 3.76 4.91
N VAL A 397 -15.29 4.66 4.40
CA VAL A 397 -14.95 5.90 5.14
C VAL A 397 -16.19 6.78 5.35
N GLY A 398 -17.07 6.87 4.35
CA GLY A 398 -18.35 7.56 4.47
C GLY A 398 -19.22 7.00 5.60
N GLN A 399 -19.42 5.68 5.60
CA GLN A 399 -20.18 4.98 6.65
C GLN A 399 -19.54 5.16 8.03
N TRP A 400 -18.20 5.11 8.09
CA TRP A 400 -17.45 5.35 9.32
C TRP A 400 -17.69 6.77 9.85
N LEU A 401 -17.56 7.82 9.01
CA LEU A 401 -17.80 9.21 9.40
C LEU A 401 -19.20 9.43 9.99
N GLU A 402 -20.20 8.81 9.37
CA GLU A 402 -21.60 8.87 9.78
C GLU A 402 -21.81 8.23 11.16
N SER A 403 -21.20 7.06 11.40
CA SER A 403 -21.25 6.41 12.71
C SER A 403 -20.59 7.24 13.82
N GLN A 404 -19.49 7.94 13.52
CA GLN A 404 -18.82 8.84 14.46
C GLN A 404 -19.71 10.04 14.82
N ALA A 405 -20.42 10.62 13.85
CA ALA A 405 -21.35 11.74 14.07
C ALA A 405 -22.55 11.33 14.96
N ASP A 406 -23.13 10.16 14.73
CA ASP A 406 -24.21 9.60 15.56
C ASP A 406 -23.76 9.38 17.00
N SER A 407 -22.54 8.85 17.18
CA SER A 407 -21.98 8.60 18.51
C SER A 407 -21.77 9.90 19.31
N LYS A 408 -21.34 10.98 18.64
CA LYS A 408 -21.18 12.31 19.26
C LYS A 408 -22.52 12.90 19.66
N THR A 409 -23.52 12.84 18.78
CA THR A 409 -24.87 13.37 19.03
C THR A 409 -25.55 12.69 20.22
N ARG A 410 -25.37 11.36 20.38
CA ARG A 410 -25.88 10.61 21.53
C ARG A 410 -25.19 10.98 22.84
N LYS A 411 -23.92 11.37 22.81
CA LYS A 411 -23.14 11.76 24.01
C LYS A 411 -23.41 13.19 24.46
N THR A 412 -23.66 14.14 23.55
CA THR A 412 -23.81 15.57 23.89
C THR A 412 -25.25 15.97 24.18
N GLY A 413 -26.25 15.14 23.87
CA GLY A 413 -27.67 15.45 24.14
C GLY A 413 -28.23 16.63 23.33
N ASP A 414 -27.42 17.18 22.43
CA ASP A 414 -27.75 18.40 21.69
C ASP A 414 -28.60 18.06 20.46
N LYS A 415 -29.93 18.15 20.64
CA LYS A 415 -30.93 17.85 19.60
C LYS A 415 -30.91 18.86 18.44
N GLN A 416 -30.16 19.96 18.55
CA GLN A 416 -30.17 21.04 17.56
C GLN A 416 -29.11 20.85 16.45
N ALA A 417 -27.98 20.21 16.73
CA ALA A 417 -26.99 19.83 15.71
C ALA A 417 -27.42 18.59 14.88
N GLY A 418 -28.35 17.78 15.39
CA GLY A 418 -28.90 16.60 14.73
C GLY A 418 -30.07 16.85 13.78
N SER A 419 -30.54 18.09 13.62
CA SER A 419 -31.79 18.36 12.90
C SER A 419 -31.71 18.26 11.37
N TRP A 420 -30.53 18.36 10.76
CA TRP A 420 -30.38 18.14 9.30
C TRP A 420 -30.10 16.66 8.94
N LEU A 421 -29.63 15.86 9.90
CA LEU A 421 -29.43 14.41 9.82
C LEU A 421 -30.63 13.63 10.41
N GLY A 422 -31.76 14.27 10.70
CA GLY A 422 -32.96 13.58 11.21
C GLY A 422 -33.77 12.88 10.11
N SER A 423 -33.61 13.29 8.85
CA SER A 423 -34.47 12.81 7.75
C SER A 423 -33.96 11.57 7.01
N TRP A 424 -32.81 11.02 7.39
CA TRP A 424 -32.16 9.87 6.74
C TRP A 424 -31.94 8.66 7.67
N SER A 425 -32.07 8.81 8.99
CA SER A 425 -31.73 7.76 9.97
C SER A 425 -32.80 6.68 10.15
N ASN A 426 -33.90 6.75 9.39
CA ASN A 426 -35.05 5.85 9.56
C ASN A 426 -35.17 4.75 8.49
N SER A 427 -34.08 4.37 7.83
CA SER A 427 -34.00 3.10 7.12
C SER A 427 -32.56 2.66 7.00
N GLN A 428 -32.26 1.47 7.54
CA GLN A 428 -31.13 0.65 7.12
C GLN A 428 -31.13 0.56 5.58
N LYS A 429 -30.45 1.48 4.90
CA LYS A 429 -30.10 1.28 3.50
C LYS A 429 -29.11 0.11 3.48
N LYS A 430 -29.50 -0.93 2.76
CA LYS A 430 -28.77 -2.19 2.59
C LYS A 430 -27.58 -1.92 1.65
N GLY A 431 -26.55 -1.21 2.11
CA GLY A 431 -25.40 -0.84 1.26
C GLY A 431 -24.54 0.31 1.80
N LEU A 432 -23.34 0.46 1.23
CA LEU A 432 -22.46 1.60 1.50
C LEU A 432 -23.09 2.91 0.98
N PRO A 433 -22.85 4.06 1.64
CA PRO A 433 -23.38 5.36 1.24
C PRO A 433 -22.65 5.96 0.02
N ILE A 434 -22.42 5.17 -1.03
CA ILE A 434 -21.71 5.57 -2.24
C ILE A 434 -22.67 5.65 -3.44
N GLU A 435 -22.49 6.64 -4.31
CA GLU A 435 -23.16 6.67 -5.61
C GLU A 435 -22.59 5.55 -6.50
N LYS A 436 -23.49 4.73 -7.05
CA LYS A 436 -23.12 3.80 -8.13
C LYS A 436 -22.95 4.63 -9.39
N ASP A 437 -21.73 5.03 -9.71
CA ASP A 437 -21.51 5.79 -10.92
C ASP A 437 -21.72 4.89 -12.14
N SER A 438 -22.69 5.26 -12.97
CA SER A 438 -22.98 4.62 -14.26
C SER A 438 -22.26 5.32 -15.42
N ARG A 439 -21.50 6.40 -15.13
CA ARG A 439 -20.90 7.29 -16.13
C ARG A 439 -19.37 7.21 -16.23
N HIS A 440 -18.68 6.44 -15.40
CA HIS A 440 -17.28 6.08 -15.62
C HIS A 440 -17.17 4.65 -16.18
N GLY A 441 -17.51 4.53 -17.46
CA GLY A 441 -17.27 3.31 -18.26
C GLY A 441 -15.81 3.11 -18.68
N ASP A 442 -14.88 3.91 -18.14
CA ASP A 442 -13.46 3.77 -18.41
C ASP A 442 -12.72 3.63 -17.08
N SER A 443 -12.66 2.40 -16.58
CA SER A 443 -11.75 1.97 -15.51
C SER A 443 -10.32 1.78 -16.05
N SER A 444 -9.98 2.39 -17.20
CA SER A 444 -8.65 2.32 -17.80
C SER A 444 -7.60 2.77 -16.78
N GLY A 445 -6.70 1.85 -16.45
CA GLY A 445 -5.60 2.08 -15.51
C GLY A 445 -5.94 2.04 -14.02
N GLN A 446 -7.17 1.66 -13.63
CA GLN A 446 -7.50 1.29 -12.24
C GLN A 446 -7.54 -0.24 -12.15
N ARG A 447 -6.58 -0.85 -11.44
CA ARG A 447 -6.59 -2.31 -11.24
C ARG A 447 -7.80 -2.74 -10.42
N ALA A 448 -8.45 -3.81 -10.87
CA ALA A 448 -9.51 -4.47 -10.14
C ALA A 448 -8.96 -5.21 -8.90
N PRO A 449 -9.74 -5.35 -7.82
CA PRO A 449 -9.29 -6.01 -6.60
C PRO A 449 -9.16 -7.53 -6.82
N ILE A 450 -7.96 -7.97 -7.18
CA ILE A 450 -7.64 -9.37 -7.52
C ILE A 450 -7.94 -10.34 -6.37
N ARG A 451 -7.83 -9.90 -5.11
CA ARG A 451 -8.07 -10.75 -3.93
C ARG A 451 -9.53 -11.09 -3.76
N GLN A 452 -10.45 -10.22 -4.18
CA GLN A 452 -11.88 -10.56 -4.18
C GLN A 452 -12.15 -11.75 -5.11
N GLN A 453 -11.52 -11.77 -6.30
CA GLN A 453 -11.62 -12.89 -7.23
C GLN A 453 -10.97 -14.16 -6.66
N GLN A 454 -9.79 -14.03 -6.07
CA GLN A 454 -9.06 -15.15 -5.47
C GLN A 454 -9.83 -15.80 -4.31
N TRP A 455 -10.54 -15.02 -3.51
CA TRP A 455 -11.30 -15.48 -2.35
C TRP A 455 -12.76 -15.79 -2.66
N GLY A 456 -13.22 -15.57 -3.90
CA GLY A 456 -14.60 -15.81 -4.30
C GLY A 456 -15.62 -14.88 -3.64
N ILE A 457 -15.22 -13.65 -3.32
CA ILE A 457 -16.11 -12.64 -2.73
C ILE A 457 -17.06 -12.13 -3.82
N ASP A 458 -18.37 -12.18 -3.55
CA ASP A 458 -19.36 -11.59 -4.44
C ASP A 458 -19.35 -10.06 -4.26
N SER A 459 -19.01 -9.35 -5.35
CA SER A 459 -19.05 -7.88 -5.44
C SER A 459 -20.40 -7.25 -5.06
N GLN A 460 -21.50 -8.01 -5.08
CA GLN A 460 -22.83 -7.54 -4.68
C GLN A 460 -23.13 -7.78 -3.20
N GLU A 461 -22.25 -8.46 -2.46
CA GLU A 461 -22.45 -8.77 -1.04
C GLU A 461 -22.17 -7.55 -0.16
N THR A 462 -23.17 -6.68 -0.03
CA THR A 462 -23.06 -5.46 0.80
C THR A 462 -23.04 -5.75 2.31
N GLY A 463 -23.30 -6.99 2.71
CA GLY A 463 -23.41 -7.41 4.12
C GLY A 463 -22.07 -7.71 4.79
N ARG A 464 -20.95 -7.73 4.06
CA ARG A 464 -19.64 -8.18 4.55
C ARG A 464 -18.88 -7.16 5.41
N PHE A 465 -19.32 -5.91 5.46
CA PHE A 465 -18.59 -4.82 6.11
C PHE A 465 -18.99 -4.56 7.56
N VAL A 466 -18.01 -4.13 8.38
CA VAL A 466 -18.16 -3.79 9.80
C VAL A 466 -17.60 -2.42 10.11
N VAL A 467 -18.24 -1.68 11.03
CA VAL A 467 -17.76 -0.38 11.52
C VAL A 467 -17.52 -0.49 13.03
N GLU A 468 -16.29 -0.79 13.43
CA GLU A 468 -15.92 -0.98 14.84
C GLU A 468 -14.64 -0.25 15.27
N ASP A 469 -13.81 0.19 14.32
CA ASP A 469 -12.55 0.87 14.61
C ASP A 469 -12.72 2.38 14.81
N LYS A 470 -11.90 2.94 15.71
CA LYS A 470 -11.81 4.40 15.95
C LYS A 470 -10.91 5.12 14.95
N ASN A 471 -10.07 4.37 14.23
CA ASN A 471 -9.15 4.84 13.20
C ASN A 471 -9.69 4.43 11.82
N ALA A 472 -9.85 5.39 10.92
CA ALA A 472 -10.44 5.14 9.60
C ALA A 472 -9.54 4.29 8.69
N ALA A 473 -8.22 4.40 8.82
CA ALA A 473 -7.28 3.57 8.07
C ALA A 473 -7.34 2.11 8.56
N THR A 474 -7.37 1.89 9.88
CA THR A 474 -7.59 0.55 10.46
C THR A 474 -8.94 -0.04 10.05
N HIS A 475 -9.99 0.80 10.03
CA HIS A 475 -11.33 0.40 9.55
C HIS A 475 -11.30 -0.11 8.11
N LEU A 476 -10.58 0.57 7.21
CA LEU A 476 -10.39 0.13 5.82
C LEU A 476 -9.66 -1.22 5.76
N VAL A 477 -8.54 -1.35 6.47
CA VAL A 477 -7.74 -2.58 6.44
C VAL A 477 -8.50 -3.78 7.03
N ARG A 478 -9.26 -3.60 8.11
CA ARG A 478 -10.11 -4.67 8.66
C ARG A 478 -11.11 -5.18 7.62
N ASN A 479 -11.76 -4.26 6.91
CA ASN A 479 -12.75 -4.61 5.89
C ASN A 479 -12.11 -5.19 4.62
N ALA A 480 -10.87 -4.80 4.30
CA ALA A 480 -10.08 -5.41 3.24
C ALA A 480 -9.75 -6.88 3.55
N LEU A 481 -9.50 -7.21 4.82
CA LEU A 481 -9.12 -8.54 5.29
C LEU A 481 -10.30 -9.46 5.69
N GLY A 482 -11.56 -9.03 5.48
CA GLY A 482 -12.74 -9.88 5.72
C GLY A 482 -13.89 -9.18 6.45
N GLY A 483 -13.65 -8.07 7.13
CA GLY A 483 -14.70 -7.27 7.76
C GLY A 483 -15.48 -8.05 8.82
N ARG A 484 -16.75 -8.40 8.50
CA ARG A 484 -17.60 -9.23 9.38
C ARG A 484 -17.16 -10.67 9.47
N ASP A 485 -16.47 -11.19 8.46
CA ASP A 485 -15.87 -12.52 8.53
C ASP A 485 -14.61 -12.47 9.42
N ARG A 486 -14.84 -12.62 10.72
CA ARG A 486 -13.77 -12.58 11.72
C ARG A 486 -12.81 -13.76 11.59
N ASP A 487 -13.28 -14.89 11.07
CA ASP A 487 -12.44 -16.07 10.84
C ASP A 487 -11.41 -15.77 9.74
N GLN A 488 -11.85 -15.17 8.63
CA GLN A 488 -10.97 -14.72 7.56
C GLN A 488 -9.94 -13.68 8.04
N VAL A 489 -10.37 -12.68 8.82
CA VAL A 489 -9.48 -11.66 9.38
C VAL A 489 -8.39 -12.31 10.25
N CYS A 490 -8.78 -13.22 11.16
CA CYS A 490 -7.84 -13.95 12.01
C CYS A 490 -6.88 -14.82 11.19
N ALA A 491 -7.39 -15.54 10.19
CA ALA A 491 -6.59 -16.41 9.34
C ALA A 491 -5.52 -15.62 8.57
N LEU A 492 -5.89 -14.54 7.88
CA LEU A 492 -4.97 -13.72 7.10
C LEU A 492 -3.91 -13.01 7.95
N LEU A 493 -4.26 -12.64 9.18
CA LEU A 493 -3.33 -12.01 10.13
C LEU A 493 -2.43 -13.02 10.84
N THR A 494 -2.82 -14.29 10.94
CA THR A 494 -2.01 -15.36 11.53
C THR A 494 -0.82 -15.73 10.63
N LEU A 495 -0.97 -15.63 9.31
CA LEU A 495 0.06 -16.04 8.36
C LEU A 495 1.37 -15.23 8.52
N PRO A 496 2.53 -15.89 8.69
CA PRO A 496 3.82 -15.23 8.82
C PRO A 496 4.47 -14.97 7.47
N SER A 497 5.40 -14.01 7.42
CA SER A 497 6.33 -13.86 6.29
C SER A 497 7.18 -15.12 6.11
N PRO A 498 7.48 -15.56 4.87
CA PRO A 498 7.07 -14.97 3.59
C PRO A 498 5.74 -15.52 3.04
N PHE A 499 5.01 -16.35 3.79
CA PHE A 499 3.80 -17.02 3.30
C PHE A 499 2.62 -16.06 3.16
N SER A 500 2.50 -15.08 4.05
CA SER A 500 1.50 -14.00 3.97
C SER A 500 1.47 -13.33 2.60
N ARG A 501 2.63 -13.15 1.95
CA ARG A 501 2.76 -12.49 0.63
C ARG A 501 1.95 -13.15 -0.47
N ARG A 502 1.58 -14.43 -0.33
CA ARG A 502 0.73 -15.16 -1.30
C ARG A 502 -0.74 -14.76 -1.21
N TYR A 503 -1.16 -14.19 -0.09
CA TYR A 503 -2.56 -13.91 0.21
C TYR A 503 -2.83 -12.42 0.38
N ARG A 504 -1.83 -11.65 0.82
CA ARG A 504 -1.92 -10.20 0.99
C ARG A 504 -0.56 -9.56 0.79
N ASP A 505 -0.55 -8.32 0.33
CA ASP A 505 0.65 -7.50 0.35
C ASP A 505 0.88 -6.84 1.71
N ASP A 506 1.99 -6.11 1.84
CA ASP A 506 2.09 -5.03 2.81
C ASP A 506 0.91 -4.06 2.61
N LEU A 507 0.29 -3.61 3.70
CA LEU A 507 -0.81 -2.65 3.62
C LEU A 507 -0.44 -1.38 4.36
N THR A 508 -0.32 -0.29 3.62
CA THR A 508 -0.15 1.05 4.19
C THR A 508 -1.25 1.96 3.70
N VAL A 509 -2.02 2.53 4.62
CA VAL A 509 -3.20 3.35 4.31
C VAL A 509 -3.14 4.63 5.13
N GLU A 510 -3.30 5.77 4.46
CA GLU A 510 -3.52 7.08 5.07
C GLU A 510 -4.90 7.63 4.66
N VAL A 511 -5.65 8.14 5.63
CA VAL A 511 -6.93 8.83 5.41
C VAL A 511 -6.84 10.25 5.96
N ILE A 512 -6.91 11.24 5.06
CA ILE A 512 -6.75 12.67 5.37
C ILE A 512 -8.13 13.33 5.31
N PHE A 513 -8.56 13.93 6.42
CA PHE A 513 -9.85 14.61 6.53
C PHE A 513 -9.69 16.11 6.39
N PHE A 514 -10.31 16.69 5.36
CA PHE A 514 -10.31 18.13 5.15
C PHE A 514 -11.43 18.79 5.94
N GLY A 515 -11.14 19.99 6.45
CA GLY A 515 -12.08 20.75 7.27
C GLY A 515 -11.54 22.11 7.68
N GLU A 516 -12.34 22.80 8.48
CA GLU A 516 -11.93 23.98 9.25
C GLU A 516 -11.96 23.57 10.72
N GLY A 517 -10.88 23.88 11.45
CA GLY A 517 -10.60 23.30 12.76
C GLY A 517 -10.09 24.33 13.77
N ASP A 518 -9.59 23.83 14.90
CA ASP A 518 -8.96 24.70 15.89
C ASP A 518 -7.70 25.38 15.33
N THR A 519 -7.37 26.54 15.87
CA THR A 519 -6.21 27.37 15.49
C THR A 519 -5.10 27.30 16.54
N SER A 520 -4.99 26.17 17.25
CA SER A 520 -3.99 26.00 18.33
C SER A 520 -2.54 26.11 17.84
N GLY A 521 -2.31 25.93 16.53
CA GLY A 521 -1.00 25.86 15.91
C GLY A 521 -0.29 24.52 16.15
N THR A 522 -0.96 23.56 16.79
CA THR A 522 -0.36 22.30 17.25
C THR A 522 -0.89 21.09 16.48
N ILE A 523 -0.06 20.06 16.35
CA ILE A 523 -0.47 18.74 15.88
C ILE A 523 -0.45 17.82 17.10
N THR A 524 -1.60 17.21 17.42
CA THR A 524 -1.76 16.42 18.65
C THR A 524 -2.18 15.00 18.35
N LEU A 525 -1.60 14.04 19.06
CA LEU A 525 -1.94 12.62 18.91
C LEU A 525 -3.36 12.37 19.41
N ASN A 526 -4.19 11.78 18.56
CA ASN A 526 -5.49 11.26 18.95
C ASN A 526 -5.31 9.89 19.62
N VAL A 527 -5.08 9.91 20.93
CA VAL A 527 -4.77 8.73 21.75
C VAL A 527 -5.84 7.63 21.62
N ASP A 528 -7.10 8.02 21.44
CA ASP A 528 -8.22 7.08 21.32
C ASP A 528 -8.14 6.20 20.07
N ALA A 529 -7.55 6.71 18.98
CA ALA A 529 -7.46 6.07 17.68
C ALA A 529 -6.00 5.82 17.25
N SER A 530 -5.10 5.72 18.24
CA SER A 530 -3.67 5.46 18.06
C SER A 530 -3.23 4.29 18.95
N ALA A 531 -2.17 3.60 18.54
CA ALA A 531 -1.52 2.57 19.35
C ALA A 531 -0.90 3.16 20.63
N SER A 532 -0.90 2.39 21.72
CA SER A 532 -0.45 2.84 23.04
C SER A 532 1.07 3.00 23.20
N SER A 533 1.91 2.59 22.22
CA SER A 533 3.38 2.65 22.33
C SER A 533 4.12 2.49 20.99
N PRO A 534 5.34 3.07 20.84
CA PRO A 534 5.94 4.15 21.62
C PRO A 534 5.60 5.54 21.01
N ASN A 535 5.35 6.53 21.88
CA ASN A 535 5.09 7.96 21.59
C ASN A 535 5.61 8.42 20.22
N PRO A 536 4.80 8.38 19.15
CA PRO A 536 5.22 8.93 17.88
C PRO A 536 5.37 10.45 18.06
N GLN A 537 6.45 11.02 17.53
CA GLN A 537 6.66 12.46 17.57
C GLN A 537 5.78 13.12 16.51
N ALA A 538 5.09 14.20 16.89
CA ALA A 538 4.37 15.03 15.92
C ALA A 538 5.37 15.57 14.88
N LYS A 539 5.11 15.33 13.60
CA LYS A 539 5.93 15.81 12.48
C LYS A 539 5.44 17.21 12.07
N LEU A 540 5.95 18.24 12.75
CA LEU A 540 5.93 19.63 12.27
C LEU A 540 7.03 19.82 11.23
#